data_AF-A0A2S3ZUH2-F1
#
_entry.id   AF-A0A2S3ZUH2-F1
#
_cell.length_a   1.000
_cell.length_b   1.000
_cell.length_c   1.000
_cell.angle_alpha   90.00
_cell.angle_beta   90.00
_cell.angle_gamma   90.00
#
_symmetry.space_group_name_H-M   'P 1'
#
loop_
_entity.id
_entity.type
_entity.pdbx_description
1 polymer ?
#
loop_
_entity_poly.entity_id
_entity_poly.type
_entity_poly.pdbx_seq_one_letter_code
_entity_poly.pdbx_strand_id
1 'polypeptide(L)' 'MQVTGTSPTTIRARVWEQGRPKPATWQRSITDTTAALQGPGSVGFASYLSGTANNAPLTVLLDNLKATAP' A
#
# COMPACT_ATOMS: atom_id res chain seq x y z
N MET A 1 3.17 -0.04 9.54
CA MET A 1 2.72 1.33 9.18
C MET A 1 1.20 1.39 9.24
N GLN A 2 0.60 2.54 9.49
CA GLN A 2 -0.84 2.76 9.37
C GLN A 2 -1.11 4.12 8.73
N VAL A 3 -2.14 4.17 7.88
CA VAL A 3 -2.62 5.36 7.19
C VAL A 3 -4.13 5.46 7.41
N THR A 4 -4.63 6.59 7.92
CA THR A 4 -6.05 6.77 8.26
C THR A 4 -6.51 8.20 8.08
N GLY A 5 -7.78 8.39 7.77
CA GLY A 5 -8.39 9.71 7.60
C GLY A 5 -8.20 10.28 6.19
N THR A 6 -8.90 11.38 5.94
CA THR A 6 -8.89 12.17 4.71
C THR A 6 -9.08 13.62 5.13
N SER A 7 -8.30 14.53 4.57
CA SER A 7 -8.29 15.97 4.88
C SER A 7 -8.11 16.30 6.37
N PRO A 8 -6.98 15.93 7.00
CA PRO A 8 -5.77 15.32 6.42
C PRO A 8 -5.67 13.80 6.62
N THR A 9 -4.86 13.16 5.79
CA THR A 9 -4.43 11.77 6.00
C THR A 9 -3.38 11.71 7.12
N THR A 10 -3.61 10.91 8.16
CA THR A 10 -2.63 10.64 9.22
C THR A 10 -1.81 9.41 8.87
N ILE A 11 -0.48 9.57 8.80
CA ILE A 11 0.48 8.50 8.54
C ILE A 11 1.32 8.28 9.79
N ARG A 12 1.32 7.05 10.31
CA ARG A 12 2.07 6.70 11.53
C ARG A 12 2.79 5.36 11.44
N ALA A 13 3.95 5.31 12.07
CA ALA A 13 4.85 4.16 12.00
C ALA A 13 5.41 3.74 13.38
N ARG A 14 5.57 2.43 13.50
CA ARG A 14 6.24 1.73 14.60
C ARG A 14 7.21 0.76 13.95
N VAL A 15 8.43 0.73 14.45
CA VAL A 15 9.52 -0.14 14.01
C VAL A 15 10.13 -0.76 15.26
N TRP A 16 10.36 -2.06 15.21
CA TRP A 16 10.97 -2.83 16.29
C TRP A 16 11.78 -3.96 15.68
N GLU A 17 12.82 -4.39 16.39
CA GLU A 17 13.62 -5.55 16.01
C GLU A 17 12.79 -6.84 16.08
N GLN A 18 13.13 -7.80 15.22
CA GLN A 18 12.53 -9.13 15.29
C GLN A 18 12.79 -9.76 16.67
N GLY A 19 11.76 -10.34 17.28
CA GLY A 19 11.83 -10.90 18.63
C GLY A 19 11.62 -9.89 19.77
N ARG A 20 11.54 -8.58 19.48
CA ARG A 20 11.11 -7.58 20.46
C ARG A 20 9.59 -7.38 20.43
N PRO A 21 8.97 -7.08 21.59
CA PRO A 21 7.57 -6.72 21.62
C PRO A 21 7.32 -5.42 20.84
N LYS A 22 6.18 -5.38 20.16
CA LYS A 22 5.74 -4.22 19.40
C LYS A 22 5.54 -3.00 20.32
N PRO A 23 6.03 -1.80 19.96
CA PRO A 23 5.79 -0.58 20.71
C PRO A 23 4.29 -0.27 20.88
N ALA A 24 3.90 0.08 22.10
CA ALA A 24 2.54 0.53 22.42
C ALA A 24 2.26 1.92 21.82
N THR A 25 3.26 2.80 21.84
CA THR A 25 3.18 4.16 21.28
C THR A 25 3.70 4.22 19.83
N TRP A 26 3.22 5.20 19.08
CA TRP A 26 3.74 5.49 17.74
C TRP A 26 5.05 6.26 17.86
N GLN A 27 6.10 5.82 17.17
CA GLN A 27 7.40 6.51 17.15
C GLN A 27 7.40 7.71 16.19
N ARG A 28 6.61 7.63 15.10
CA ARG A 28 6.42 8.73 14.15
C ARG A 28 4.95 8.84 13.78
N SER A 29 4.46 10.07 13.66
CA SER A 29 3.12 10.43 13.20
C SER A 29 3.21 11.76 12.46
N ILE A 30 2.74 11.79 11.21
CA ILE A 30 2.70 12.97 10.36
C ILE A 30 1.34 13.07 9.67
N THR A 31 0.98 14.26 9.22
CA THR A 31 -0.23 14.52 8.43
C THR A 31 0.13 14.91 7.01
N ASP A 32 -0.61 14.40 6.03
CA ASP A 32 -0.48 14.74 4.63
C ASP A 32 -1.79 15.39 4.11
N THR A 33 -1.66 16.54 3.46
CA THR A 33 -2.76 17.33 2.87
C THR A 33 -2.64 17.44 1.35
N THR A 34 -1.83 16.59 0.71
CA THR A 34 -1.68 16.60 -0.75
C THR A 34 -3.03 16.33 -1.38
N ALA A 35 -3.62 17.36 -2.02
CA ALA A 35 -5.04 17.35 -2.42
C ALA A 35 -5.41 16.15 -3.30
N ALA A 36 -4.51 15.76 -4.22
CA ALA A 36 -4.71 14.60 -5.10
C ALA A 36 -4.78 13.25 -4.36
N LEU A 37 -4.31 13.18 -3.11
CA LEU A 37 -4.29 11.97 -2.28
C LEU A 37 -5.40 11.94 -1.21
N GLN A 38 -6.25 12.96 -1.15
CA GLN A 38 -7.35 13.04 -0.16
C GLN A 38 -8.67 12.44 -0.68
N GLY A 39 -8.70 12.00 -1.93
CA GLY A 39 -9.85 11.33 -2.54
C GLY A 39 -9.72 9.80 -2.52
N PRO A 40 -10.79 9.08 -2.88
CA PRO A 40 -10.72 7.64 -3.11
C PRO A 40 -9.63 7.31 -4.13
N GLY A 41 -8.78 6.34 -3.77
CA GLY A 41 -7.82 5.75 -4.71
C GLY A 41 -8.51 4.76 -5.66
N SER A 42 -7.75 4.25 -6.61
CA SER A 42 -8.18 3.16 -7.51
C SER A 42 -7.53 1.84 -7.11
N VAL A 43 -8.22 0.72 -7.35
CA VAL A 43 -7.64 -0.62 -7.26
C VAL A 43 -7.22 -1.04 -8.66
N GLY A 44 -6.01 -1.56 -8.81
CA GLY A 44 -5.47 -2.01 -10.10
C GLY A 44 -4.47 -3.13 -9.93
N PHE A 45 -4.25 -3.87 -11.01
CA PHE A 45 -3.25 -4.92 -11.12
C PHE A 45 -2.27 -4.57 -12.24
N ALA A 46 -0.99 -4.90 -12.02
CA ALA A 46 0.06 -4.77 -13.03
C ALA A 46 0.89 -6.05 -13.08
N SER A 47 1.10 -6.57 -14.29
CA SER A 47 2.06 -7.64 -14.57
C SER A 47 3.36 -7.05 -15.09
N TYR A 48 4.49 -7.54 -14.59
CA TYR A 48 5.82 -7.15 -15.06
C TYR A 48 6.52 -8.36 -15.67
N LEU A 49 7.05 -8.20 -16.89
CA LEU A 49 7.95 -9.15 -17.53
C LEU A 49 9.29 -8.43 -17.78
N SER A 50 10.39 -9.05 -17.36
CA SER A 50 11.74 -8.50 -17.62
C SER A 50 11.99 -8.38 -19.12
N GLY A 51 12.67 -7.31 -19.54
CA GLY A 51 13.11 -7.14 -20.94
C GLY A 51 14.11 -8.20 -21.41
N THR A 52 14.71 -8.96 -20.50
CA THR A 52 15.61 -10.09 -20.83
C THR A 52 14.90 -11.45 -20.89
N ALA A 53 13.58 -11.51 -20.67
CA ALA A 53 12.82 -12.74 -20.78
C ALA A 53 12.75 -13.22 -22.24
N ASN A 54 12.97 -14.52 -22.47
CA ASN A 54 13.00 -15.13 -23.81
C ASN A 54 11.87 -16.15 -24.06
N ASN A 55 10.90 -16.22 -23.16
CA ASN A 55 9.80 -17.19 -23.14
C ASN A 55 8.43 -16.56 -23.44
N ALA A 56 8.41 -15.41 -24.11
CA ALA A 56 7.18 -14.75 -24.55
C ALA A 56 6.58 -15.45 -25.79
N PRO A 57 5.23 -15.41 -25.98
CA PRO A 57 4.24 -14.70 -25.15
C PRO A 57 3.91 -15.43 -23.84
N LEU A 58 3.65 -14.66 -22.78
CA LEU A 58 3.20 -15.16 -21.48
C LEU A 58 1.75 -14.70 -21.23
N THR A 59 0.85 -15.64 -20.93
CA THR A 59 -0.54 -15.32 -20.57
C THR A 59 -0.65 -15.02 -19.09
N VAL A 60 -1.28 -13.88 -18.74
CA VAL A 60 -1.63 -13.54 -17.36
C VAL A 60 -3.13 -13.69 -17.19
N LEU A 61 -3.54 -14.57 -16.27
CA LEU A 61 -4.94 -14.77 -15.90
C LEU A 61 -5.17 -14.16 -14.52
N LEU A 62 -6.20 -13.32 -14.42
CA LEU A 62 -6.71 -12.78 -13.16
C LEU A 62 -8.11 -13.30 -12.94
N ASP A 63 -8.35 -13.83 -11.75
CA ASP A 63 -9.68 -14.26 -11.33
C ASP A 63 -9.91 -13.86 -9.87
N ASN A 64 -11.18 -13.67 -9.49
CA ASN A 64 -11.62 -13.33 -8.14
C ASN A 64 -11.04 -12.03 -7.55
N LEU A 65 -10.79 -11.00 -8.37
CA LEU A 65 -10.41 -9.68 -7.86
C LEU A 65 -11.59 -9.01 -7.12
N LYS A 66 -11.50 -8.91 -5.79
CA LYS A 66 -12.50 -8.27 -4.94
C LYS A 66 -11.90 -7.05 -4.23
N ALA A 67 -12.52 -5.89 -4.44
CA ALA A 67 -12.26 -4.66 -3.69
C ALA A 67 -13.55 -4.23 -2.98
N THR A 68 -13.48 -4.00 -1.66
CA THR A 68 -14.60 -3.50 -0.87
C THR A 68 -14.19 -2.22 -0.18
N ALA A 69 -15.14 -1.28 -0.05
CA ALA A 69 -14.94 -0.14 0.83
C ALA A 69 -14.64 -0.62 2.27
N PRO A 70 -13.81 0.12 3.02
CA PRO A 70 -13.54 -0.18 4.43
C PRO A 70 -14.75 -0.04 5.33
#